data_AF-X1TIF5-F1
#
_entry.id   AF-X1TIF5-F1
#
_cell.length_a   1.000
_cell.length_b   1.000
_cell.length_c   1.000
_cell.angle_alpha   90.00
_cell.angle_beta   90.00
_cell.angle_gamma   90.00
#
_symmetry.space_group_name_H-M   'P 1'
#
loop_
_entity.id
_entity.type
_entity.pdbx_description
1 polymer ?
#
loop_
_entity_poly.entity_id
_entity_poly.type
_entity_poly.pdbx_seq_one_letter_code
_entity_poly.pdbx_strand_id
1 'polypeptide(L)'
;MILDYYKEASEMLDDRTRQNLIKEASKCESQRAIRAMTELATSSIAAVPDDFDQDTYIFNLKNGTMGLKTLEFREHKPEDMLTKIAGVSYEPKADCPKWLAFLDKIFEGNEDLINYLQVSLGYSLTGDIGEQCLFILYGPTGWNGKSTFISTIQEILGDYAISTPFETFLTRRGEHIPNDIARMRGARFVTAIEPGEGKR
;
A
#
# COMPACT_ATOMS: atom_id res chain seq x y z
N MET A 1 15.30 -1.22 24.84
CA MET A 1 14.77 -0.71 26.13
C MET A 1 14.47 -1.83 27.13
N ILE A 2 13.56 -2.79 26.89
CA ILE A 2 13.34 -3.93 27.82
C ILE A 2 14.33 -5.08 27.57
N LEU A 3 14.69 -5.35 26.31
CA LEU A 3 15.75 -6.30 25.96
C LEU A 3 17.11 -5.94 26.58
N ASP A 4 17.34 -4.64 26.81
CA ASP A 4 18.55 -4.15 27.47
C ASP A 4 18.56 -4.52 28.96
N TYR A 5 17.40 -4.58 29.63
CA TYR A 5 17.29 -5.02 31.03
C TYR A 5 17.63 -6.50 31.19
N TYR A 6 17.17 -7.35 30.25
CA TYR A 6 17.52 -8.77 30.25
C TYR A 6 19.00 -9.00 29.93
N LYS A 7 19.55 -8.21 29.01
CA LYS A 7 20.98 -8.23 28.68
C LYS A 7 21.83 -7.83 29.89
N GLU A 8 21.49 -6.71 30.54
CA GLU A 8 22.17 -6.23 31.74
C GLU A 8 22.06 -7.25 32.88
N ALA A 9 20.89 -7.88 33.08
CA ALA A 9 20.71 -8.94 34.05
C ALA A 9 21.60 -10.18 33.77
N SER A 10 21.85 -10.50 32.51
CA SER A 10 22.71 -11.65 32.12
C SER A 10 24.19 -11.43 32.42
N GLU A 11 24.62 -10.16 32.48
CA GLU A 11 26.00 -9.76 32.76
C GLU A 11 26.26 -9.55 34.27
N MET A 12 25.21 -9.60 35.11
CA MET A 12 25.33 -9.41 36.55
C MET A 12 25.77 -10.67 37.30
N LEU A 13 26.79 -10.50 38.14
CA LEU A 13 27.36 -11.54 39.01
C LEU A 13 26.56 -11.74 40.32
N ASP A 14 25.86 -10.71 40.80
CA ASP A 14 25.04 -10.80 42.01
C ASP A 14 23.64 -11.36 41.70
N ASP A 15 23.37 -12.56 42.23
CA ASP A 15 22.15 -13.31 41.97
C ASP A 15 20.88 -12.56 42.41
N ARG A 16 20.96 -11.79 43.51
CA ARG A 16 19.81 -11.06 44.05
C ARG A 16 19.45 -9.87 43.17
N THR A 17 20.44 -9.09 42.75
CA THR A 17 20.24 -7.95 41.84
C THR A 17 19.76 -8.44 40.47
N ARG A 18 20.33 -9.53 39.95
CA ARG A 18 19.87 -10.17 38.70
C ARG A 18 18.40 -10.55 38.77
N GLN A 19 17.98 -11.25 39.82
CA GLN A 19 16.58 -11.66 40.00
C GLN A 19 15.63 -10.47 40.11
N ASN A 20 16.04 -9.39 40.79
CA ASN A 20 15.23 -8.18 40.89
C ASN A 20 15.07 -7.50 39.52
N LEU A 21 16.14 -7.40 38.73
CA LEU A 21 16.10 -6.75 37.41
C LEU A 21 15.21 -7.51 36.43
N ILE A 22 15.30 -8.85 36.41
CA ILE A 22 14.40 -9.72 35.63
C ILE A 22 12.94 -9.53 36.06
N LYS A 23 12.69 -9.42 37.36
CA LYS A 23 11.33 -9.21 37.90
C LYS A 23 10.75 -7.86 37.49
N GLU A 24 11.56 -6.80 37.47
CA GLU A 24 11.14 -5.48 36.98
C GLU A 24 10.88 -5.50 35.46
N ALA A 25 11.77 -6.12 34.68
CA ALA A 25 11.55 -6.28 33.23
C ALA A 25 10.24 -7.02 32.93
N SER A 26 9.98 -8.13 33.62
CA SER A 26 8.75 -8.92 33.47
C SER A 26 7.49 -8.13 33.86
N LYS A 27 7.56 -7.24 34.85
CA LYS A 27 6.43 -6.34 35.20
C LYS A 27 6.14 -5.36 34.07
N CYS A 28 7.16 -4.79 33.44
CA CYS A 28 7.01 -3.87 32.30
C CYS A 28 6.40 -4.56 31.07
N GLU A 29 6.65 -5.86 30.91
CA GLU A 29 6.06 -6.69 29.83
C GLU A 29 4.64 -7.18 30.15
N SER A 30 4.14 -6.96 31.37
CA SER A 30 2.78 -7.39 31.72
C SER A 30 1.74 -6.66 30.88
N GLN A 31 0.65 -7.36 30.53
CA GLN A 31 -0.45 -6.78 29.76
C GLN A 31 -1.00 -5.50 30.43
N ARG A 32 -1.00 -5.44 31.77
CA ARG A 32 -1.40 -4.27 32.54
C ARG A 32 -0.47 -3.08 32.31
N ALA A 33 0.85 -3.30 32.36
CA ALA A 33 1.83 -2.24 32.13
C ALA A 33 1.79 -1.75 30.68
N ILE A 34 1.67 -2.66 29.70
CA ILE A 34 1.51 -2.30 28.29
C ILE A 34 0.27 -1.44 28.07
N ARG A 35 -0.88 -1.84 28.61
CA ARG A 35 -2.12 -1.04 28.49
C ARG A 35 -1.99 0.34 29.13
N ALA A 36 -1.43 0.41 30.34
CA ALA A 36 -1.21 1.69 31.03
C ALA A 36 -0.28 2.61 30.23
N MET A 37 0.79 2.07 29.62
CA MET A 37 1.67 2.85 28.74
C MET A 37 0.93 3.35 27.49
N THR A 38 0.11 2.52 26.84
CA THR A 38 -0.69 2.93 25.68
C THR A 38 -1.70 4.02 26.06
N GLU A 39 -2.40 3.89 27.18
CA GLU A 39 -3.35 4.90 27.67
C GLU A 39 -2.66 6.24 27.97
N LEU A 40 -1.51 6.21 28.67
CA LEU A 40 -0.73 7.43 28.94
C LEU A 40 -0.16 8.07 27.67
N ALA A 41 0.21 7.25 26.68
CA ALA A 41 0.67 7.76 25.40
C ALA A 41 -0.46 8.37 24.56
N THR A 42 -1.71 7.96 24.78
CA THR A 42 -2.87 8.39 23.97
C THR A 42 -3.07 9.90 23.99
N SER A 43 -2.85 10.58 25.13
CA SER A 43 -2.94 12.04 25.22
C SER A 43 -1.84 12.79 24.45
N SER A 44 -0.80 12.07 24.01
CA SER A 44 0.36 12.62 23.29
C SER A 44 0.38 12.22 21.81
N ILE A 45 -0.66 11.53 21.32
CA ILE A 45 -0.79 11.17 19.91
C ILE A 45 -1.27 12.41 19.13
N ALA A 46 -0.43 12.87 18.19
CA ALA A 46 -0.73 14.05 17.37
C ALA A 46 -1.70 13.77 16.20
N ALA A 47 -1.84 12.51 15.79
CA ALA A 47 -2.71 12.08 14.69
C ALA A 47 -3.10 10.60 14.84
N VAL A 48 -4.32 10.25 14.44
CA VAL A 48 -4.82 8.87 14.34
C VAL A 48 -4.70 8.36 12.90
N PRO A 49 -4.74 7.03 12.65
CA PRO A 49 -4.62 6.48 11.30
C PRO A 49 -5.60 7.07 10.28
N ASP A 50 -6.80 7.44 10.74
CA ASP A 50 -7.85 8.03 9.90
C ASP A 50 -7.58 9.49 9.52
N ASP A 51 -6.56 10.14 10.08
CA ASP A 51 -6.14 11.48 9.65
C ASP A 51 -5.25 11.44 8.40
N PHE A 52 -4.71 10.25 8.06
CA PHE A 52 -3.78 10.07 6.94
C PHE A 52 -4.49 9.74 5.63
N ASP A 53 -3.87 10.12 4.52
CA ASP A 53 -4.29 9.85 3.14
C ASP A 53 -5.75 10.28 2.82
N GLN A 54 -6.22 11.36 3.44
CA GLN A 54 -7.61 11.82 3.33
C GLN A 54 -7.95 12.45 1.98
N ASP A 55 -7.02 13.18 1.36
CA ASP A 55 -7.27 13.78 0.04
C ASP A 55 -7.00 12.76 -1.08
N THR A 56 -8.09 12.28 -1.67
CA THR A 56 -8.07 11.31 -2.76
C THR A 56 -7.49 11.86 -4.06
N TYR A 57 -7.36 13.17 -4.22
CA TYR A 57 -6.85 13.82 -5.42
C TYR A 57 -5.43 14.34 -5.28
N ILE A 58 -4.74 14.02 -4.18
CA ILE A 58 -3.32 14.25 -4.03
C ILE A 58 -2.57 12.96 -4.34
N PHE A 59 -1.54 13.03 -5.18
CA PHE A 59 -0.71 11.89 -5.58
C PHE A 59 0.74 12.11 -5.16
N ASN A 60 1.22 11.28 -4.25
CA ASN A 60 2.56 11.41 -3.69
C ASN A 60 3.59 10.69 -4.56
N LEU A 61 4.63 11.38 -5.00
CA LEU A 61 5.71 10.86 -5.85
C LEU A 61 7.04 10.89 -5.10
N LYS A 62 8.09 10.29 -5.64
CA LYS A 62 9.42 10.25 -4.97
C LYS A 62 10.05 11.62 -4.73
N ASN A 63 9.69 12.63 -5.53
CA ASN A 63 10.32 13.95 -5.53
C ASN A 63 9.38 15.09 -5.15
N GLY A 64 8.14 14.79 -4.77
CA GLY A 64 7.13 15.79 -4.46
C GLY A 64 5.72 15.24 -4.60
N THR A 65 4.77 16.14 -4.64
CA THR A 65 3.35 15.82 -4.58
C THR A 65 2.63 16.50 -5.73
N MET A 66 1.74 15.76 -6.41
CA MET A 66 0.95 16.21 -7.54
C MET A 66 -0.51 16.37 -7.13
N GLY A 67 -1.10 17.54 -7.36
CA GLY A 67 -2.55 17.72 -7.30
C GLY A 67 -3.19 17.19 -8.58
N LEU A 68 -3.97 16.11 -8.52
CA LEU A 68 -4.56 15.46 -9.71
C LEU A 68 -5.68 16.29 -10.37
N LYS A 69 -6.34 17.19 -9.63
CA LYS A 69 -7.33 18.12 -10.19
C LYS A 69 -6.69 19.34 -10.85
N THR A 70 -5.61 19.85 -10.27
CA THR A 70 -4.94 21.08 -10.75
C THR A 70 -3.81 20.77 -11.73
N LEU A 71 -3.29 19.54 -11.70
CA LEU A 71 -2.06 19.10 -12.37
C LEU A 71 -0.83 19.92 -11.97
N GLU A 72 -0.84 20.45 -10.74
CA GLU A 72 0.26 21.22 -10.18
C GLU A 72 1.15 20.31 -9.32
N PHE A 73 2.45 20.33 -9.64
CA PHE A 73 3.48 19.66 -8.88
C PHE A 73 4.11 20.61 -7.87
N ARG A 74 4.32 20.15 -6.64
CA ARG A 74 4.98 20.91 -5.57
C ARG A 74 5.84 20.00 -4.69
N GLU A 75 6.68 20.62 -3.88
CA GLU A 75 7.42 19.90 -2.84
C GLU A 75 6.48 19.27 -1.80
N HIS A 76 7.00 18.22 -1.14
CA HIS A 76 6.29 17.53 -0.07
C HIS A 76 5.98 18.46 1.09
N LYS A 77 4.79 18.28 1.66
CA LYS A 77 4.32 19.01 2.83
C LYS A 77 3.86 18.00 3.89
N PRO A 78 4.44 18.02 5.11
CA PRO A 78 3.99 17.14 6.19
C PRO A 78 2.49 17.28 6.49
N GLU A 79 1.93 18.45 6.22
CA GLU A 79 0.51 18.77 6.39
C GLU A 79 -0.40 17.94 5.46
N ASP A 80 0.13 17.35 4.39
CA ASP A 80 -0.65 16.49 3.48
C ASP A 80 -0.97 15.13 4.11
N MET A 81 -0.25 14.75 5.18
CA MET A 81 -0.44 13.50 5.92
C MET A 81 -0.52 12.25 5.01
N LEU A 82 0.34 12.18 4.00
CA LEU A 82 0.40 11.07 3.04
C LEU A 82 1.31 9.96 3.57
N THR A 83 0.82 8.73 3.60
CA THR A 83 1.61 7.54 4.02
C THR A 83 2.06 6.70 2.84
N LYS A 84 1.47 6.91 1.66
CA LYS A 84 1.79 6.20 0.43
C LYS A 84 2.72 7.01 -0.45
N ILE A 85 3.61 6.35 -1.19
CA ILE A 85 4.43 6.98 -2.21
C ILE A 85 4.44 6.15 -3.50
N ALA A 86 4.33 6.83 -4.64
CA ALA A 86 4.49 6.22 -5.95
C ALA A 86 5.95 5.77 -6.17
N GLY A 87 6.15 4.79 -7.04
CA GLY A 87 7.47 4.24 -7.35
C GLY A 87 8.31 5.11 -8.28
N VAL A 88 7.79 6.26 -8.73
CA VAL A 88 8.42 7.14 -9.71
C VAL A 88 8.55 8.58 -9.23
N SER A 89 9.48 9.31 -9.84
CA SER A 89 9.59 10.76 -9.73
C SER A 89 8.83 11.42 -10.88
N TYR A 90 8.20 12.56 -10.63
CA TYR A 90 7.56 13.33 -11.69
C TYR A 90 8.60 14.13 -12.48
N GLU A 91 8.58 13.97 -13.80
CA GLU A 91 9.38 14.72 -14.76
C GLU A 91 8.48 15.27 -15.87
N PRO A 92 8.21 16.59 -15.93
CA PRO A 92 7.23 17.18 -16.84
C PRO A 92 7.49 16.95 -18.33
N LYS A 93 8.74 16.67 -18.70
CA LYS A 93 9.18 16.49 -20.09
C LYS A 93 9.54 15.04 -20.41
N ALA A 94 9.25 14.10 -19.50
CA ALA A 94 9.52 12.70 -19.74
C ALA A 94 8.66 12.20 -20.90
N ASP A 95 9.28 11.37 -21.75
CA ASP A 95 8.60 10.66 -22.82
C ASP A 95 8.61 9.15 -22.52
N CYS A 96 7.68 8.40 -23.12
CA CYS A 96 7.49 6.98 -22.86
C CYS A 96 7.35 6.15 -24.16
N PRO A 97 8.25 6.28 -25.15
CA PRO A 97 8.08 5.68 -26.47
C PRO A 97 7.99 4.15 -26.43
N LYS A 98 8.72 3.49 -25.52
CA LYS A 98 8.65 2.03 -25.32
C LYS A 98 7.30 1.59 -24.76
N TRP A 99 6.71 2.39 -23.88
CA TRP A 99 5.39 2.12 -23.31
C TRP A 99 4.30 2.30 -24.35
N LEU A 100 4.33 3.39 -25.11
CA LEU A 100 3.39 3.64 -26.20
C LEU A 100 3.45 2.54 -27.27
N ALA A 101 4.65 2.15 -27.70
CA ALA A 101 4.84 1.05 -28.66
C ALA A 101 4.38 -0.30 -28.09
N PHE A 102 4.52 -0.52 -26.79
CA PHE A 102 4.00 -1.72 -26.12
C PHE A 102 2.48 -1.75 -26.14
N LEU A 103 1.80 -0.65 -25.80
CA LEU A 103 0.34 -0.53 -25.85
C LEU A 103 -0.19 -0.75 -27.27
N ASP A 104 0.40 -0.07 -28.26
CA ASP A 104 0.07 -0.22 -29.67
C ASP A 104 0.16 -1.69 -30.11
N LYS A 105 1.25 -2.37 -29.73
CA LYS A 105 1.47 -3.78 -30.05
C LYS A 105 0.44 -4.72 -29.42
N ILE A 106 0.12 -4.57 -28.13
CA ILE A 106 -0.79 -5.52 -27.44
C ILE A 106 -2.26 -5.28 -27.77
N PHE A 107 -2.60 -4.11 -28.30
CA PHE A 107 -3.95 -3.75 -28.73
C PHE A 107 -4.10 -3.65 -30.25
N GLU A 108 -3.06 -4.04 -31.01
CA GLU A 108 -3.07 -4.07 -32.48
C GLU A 108 -3.50 -2.73 -33.12
N GLY A 109 -3.03 -1.61 -32.55
CA GLY A 109 -3.38 -0.27 -33.00
C GLY A 109 -4.82 0.18 -32.70
N ASN A 110 -5.55 -0.53 -31.83
CA ASN A 110 -6.88 -0.10 -31.39
C ASN A 110 -6.78 1.10 -30.43
N GLU A 111 -6.80 2.31 -31.00
CA GLU A 111 -6.67 3.57 -30.26
C GLU A 111 -7.79 3.79 -29.23
N ASP A 112 -9.03 3.39 -29.53
CA ASP A 112 -10.16 3.54 -28.61
C ASP A 112 -9.95 2.71 -27.33
N LEU A 113 -9.49 1.46 -27.49
CA LEU A 113 -9.21 0.58 -26.36
C LEU A 113 -7.99 1.05 -25.56
N ILE A 114 -6.96 1.56 -26.23
CA ILE A 114 -5.79 2.17 -25.57
C ILE A 114 -6.22 3.38 -24.75
N ASN A 115 -7.04 4.28 -25.32
CA ASN A 115 -7.53 5.46 -24.64
C ASN A 115 -8.41 5.10 -23.44
N TYR A 116 -9.33 4.15 -23.59
CA TYR A 116 -10.16 3.64 -22.50
C TYR A 116 -9.30 3.11 -21.33
N LEU A 117 -8.24 2.36 -21.65
CA LEU A 117 -7.32 1.84 -20.64
C LEU A 117 -6.54 2.96 -19.94
N GLN A 118 -6.08 3.97 -20.67
CA GLN A 118 -5.40 5.13 -20.09
C GLN A 118 -6.31 5.94 -19.17
N VAL A 119 -7.58 6.15 -19.55
CA VAL A 119 -8.59 6.78 -18.68
C VAL A 119 -8.79 5.96 -17.40
N SER A 120 -8.89 4.63 -17.54
CA SER A 120 -9.03 3.71 -16.41
C SER A 120 -7.83 3.81 -15.44
N LEU A 121 -6.61 3.88 -15.99
CA LEU A 121 -5.40 4.08 -15.19
C LEU A 121 -5.36 5.48 -14.54
N GLY A 122 -5.78 6.52 -15.26
CA GLY A 122 -5.88 7.88 -14.72
C GLY A 122 -6.85 7.96 -13.55
N TYR A 123 -7.99 7.26 -13.64
CA TYR A 123 -8.92 7.10 -12.53
C TYR A 123 -8.26 6.38 -11.33
N SER A 124 -7.52 5.29 -11.58
CA SER A 124 -6.74 4.57 -10.55
C SER A 124 -5.56 5.35 -9.95
N LEU A 125 -5.18 6.51 -10.49
CA LEU A 125 -4.24 7.41 -9.79
C LEU A 125 -4.92 8.15 -8.64
N THR A 126 -6.23 8.34 -8.71
CA THR A 126 -7.03 8.94 -7.63
C THR A 126 -7.37 7.90 -6.56
N GLY A 127 -7.74 8.35 -5.37
CA GLY A 127 -8.38 7.51 -4.35
C GLY A 127 -9.90 7.50 -4.46
N ASP A 128 -10.48 8.01 -5.56
CA ASP A 128 -11.92 8.07 -5.75
C ASP A 128 -12.47 6.68 -6.08
N ILE A 129 -13.58 6.33 -5.44
CA ILE A 129 -14.28 5.04 -5.61
C ILE A 129 -15.72 5.24 -6.09
N GLY A 130 -16.09 6.45 -6.52
CA GLY A 130 -17.46 6.80 -6.93
C GLY A 130 -18.02 5.95 -8.07
N GLU A 131 -17.18 5.49 -9.00
CA GLU A 131 -17.60 4.67 -10.15
C GLU A 131 -17.95 3.22 -9.77
N GLN A 132 -17.48 2.73 -8.62
CA GLN A 132 -17.72 1.36 -8.14
C GLN A 132 -17.51 0.28 -9.21
N CYS A 133 -16.46 0.41 -10.03
CA CYS A 133 -16.22 -0.43 -11.20
C CYS A 133 -15.07 -1.43 -11.01
N LEU A 134 -15.10 -2.53 -11.77
CA LEU A 134 -14.02 -3.50 -11.87
C LEU A 134 -13.53 -3.60 -13.32
N PHE A 135 -12.22 -3.45 -13.53
CA PHE A 135 -11.61 -3.61 -14.84
C PHE A 135 -11.15 -5.05 -15.06
N ILE A 136 -11.76 -5.73 -16.04
CA ILE A 136 -11.40 -7.10 -16.39
C ILE A 136 -10.49 -7.08 -17.62
N LEU A 137 -9.22 -7.43 -17.43
CA LEU A 137 -8.27 -7.57 -18.52
C LEU A 137 -8.46 -8.93 -19.21
N TYR A 138 -9.36 -9.01 -20.18
CA TYR A 138 -9.62 -10.24 -20.94
C TYR A 138 -8.72 -10.42 -22.17
N GLY A 139 -8.33 -11.65 -22.48
CA GLY A 139 -7.56 -11.99 -23.69
C GLY A 139 -7.64 -13.50 -23.98
N PRO A 140 -7.77 -13.92 -25.24
CA PRO A 140 -8.08 -15.29 -25.60
C PRO A 140 -6.93 -16.28 -25.37
N THR A 141 -5.69 -15.78 -25.27
CA THR A 141 -4.47 -16.58 -25.08
C THR A 141 -3.68 -16.11 -23.86
N GLY A 142 -3.01 -17.05 -23.20
CA GLY A 142 -1.94 -16.72 -22.27
C GLY A 142 -0.79 -16.04 -23.01
N TRP A 143 -0.12 -15.09 -22.35
CA TRP A 143 1.07 -14.36 -22.83
C TRP A 143 0.83 -13.18 -23.81
N ASN A 144 -0.26 -12.43 -23.62
CA ASN A 144 -0.56 -11.24 -24.44
C ASN A 144 -0.05 -9.92 -23.81
N GLY A 145 1.00 -9.96 -22.98
CA GLY A 145 1.55 -8.76 -22.33
C GLY A 145 0.78 -8.26 -21.09
N LYS A 146 -0.32 -8.91 -20.67
CA LYS A 146 -1.09 -8.55 -19.46
C LYS A 146 -0.23 -8.45 -18.20
N SER A 147 0.60 -9.46 -17.96
CA SER A 147 1.48 -9.48 -16.78
C SER A 147 2.49 -8.34 -16.81
N THR A 148 3.06 -8.05 -17.98
CA THR A 148 3.98 -6.92 -18.17
C THR A 148 3.27 -5.58 -17.98
N PHE A 149 2.04 -5.44 -18.48
CA PHE A 149 1.23 -4.24 -18.26
C PHE A 149 0.98 -4.04 -16.75
N ILE A 150 0.47 -5.07 -16.07
CA ILE A 150 0.16 -5.01 -14.64
C ILE A 150 1.42 -4.70 -13.83
N SER A 151 2.53 -5.40 -14.07
CA SER A 151 3.77 -5.19 -13.31
C SER A 151 4.32 -3.77 -13.51
N THR A 152 4.26 -3.25 -14.73
CA THR A 152 4.69 -1.87 -15.03
C THR A 152 3.87 -0.85 -14.24
N ILE A 153 2.54 -1.01 -14.21
CA ILE A 153 1.66 -0.10 -13.46
C ILE A 153 1.89 -0.23 -11.95
N GLN A 154 2.08 -1.45 -11.45
CA GLN A 154 2.41 -1.68 -10.03
C GLN A 154 3.72 -1.01 -9.64
N GLU A 155 4.75 -1.09 -10.48
CA GLU A 155 6.02 -0.40 -10.25
C GLU A 155 5.87 1.13 -10.25
N ILE A 156 5.05 1.68 -11.15
CA ILE A 156 4.76 3.13 -11.19
C ILE A 156 4.04 3.57 -9.92
N LEU A 157 3.00 2.83 -9.51
CA LEU A 157 2.15 3.17 -8.38
C LEU A 157 2.78 2.89 -7.02
N GLY A 158 3.81 2.05 -6.93
CA GLY A 158 4.51 1.79 -5.67
C GLY A 158 3.55 1.35 -4.56
N ASP A 159 3.54 2.08 -3.45
CA ASP A 159 2.72 1.75 -2.27
C ASP A 159 1.21 1.84 -2.51
N TYR A 160 0.79 2.52 -3.58
CA TYR A 160 -0.61 2.60 -4.00
C TYR A 160 -1.09 1.32 -4.69
N ALA A 161 -0.19 0.42 -5.10
CA ALA A 161 -0.54 -0.82 -5.80
C ALA A 161 -0.37 -2.06 -4.92
N ILE A 162 -1.38 -2.93 -4.93
CA ILE A 162 -1.38 -4.17 -4.15
C ILE A 162 -1.80 -5.35 -5.02
N SER A 163 -1.12 -6.47 -4.83
CA SER A 163 -1.52 -7.76 -5.40
C SER A 163 -2.12 -8.65 -4.32
N THR A 164 -3.27 -9.25 -4.62
CA THR A 164 -3.98 -10.15 -3.72
C THR A 164 -4.48 -11.38 -4.48
N PRO A 165 -4.63 -12.55 -3.83
CA PRO A 165 -5.32 -13.68 -4.44
C PRO A 165 -6.77 -13.31 -4.78
N PHE A 166 -7.32 -13.85 -5.87
CA PHE A 166 -8.71 -13.59 -6.27
C PHE A 166 -9.72 -14.00 -5.19
N GLU A 167 -9.37 -15.01 -4.40
CA GLU A 167 -10.17 -15.52 -3.30
C GLU A 167 -10.44 -14.48 -2.19
N THR A 168 -9.66 -13.41 -2.11
CA THR A 168 -9.91 -12.28 -1.20
C THR A 168 -11.24 -11.58 -1.50
N PHE A 169 -11.66 -11.57 -2.76
CA PHE A 169 -12.92 -10.95 -3.19
C PHE A 169 -14.11 -11.93 -3.16
N LEU A 170 -13.87 -13.22 -2.92
CA LEU A 170 -14.93 -14.21 -2.80
C LEU A 170 -15.55 -14.20 -1.40
N THR A 171 -16.88 -14.10 -1.33
CA THR A 171 -17.59 -14.16 -0.06
C THR A 171 -17.41 -15.54 0.59
N ARG A 172 -16.63 -15.60 1.68
CA ARG A 172 -16.56 -16.79 2.54
C ARG A 172 -17.60 -16.65 3.65
N ARG A 173 -18.47 -17.65 3.82
CA ARG A 173 -19.37 -17.73 4.98
C ARG A 173 -18.56 -18.10 6.23
N GLY A 174 -18.05 -17.10 6.95
CA GLY A 174 -17.33 -17.24 8.22
C GLY A 174 -16.73 -15.92 8.71
N GLU A 175 -16.73 -15.68 10.03
CA GLU A 175 -16.49 -14.39 10.71
C GLU A 175 -15.08 -13.78 10.61
N HIS A 176 -14.16 -14.36 9.83
CA HIS A 176 -12.79 -13.87 9.74
C HIS A 176 -12.63 -12.87 8.60
N ILE A 177 -12.49 -11.57 8.94
CA ILE A 177 -12.04 -10.55 7.99
C ILE A 177 -10.63 -10.93 7.55
N PRO A 178 -10.37 -11.19 6.25
CA PRO A 178 -9.02 -11.49 5.77
C PRO A 178 -8.08 -10.32 6.08
N ASN A 179 -6.91 -10.62 6.64
CA ASN A 179 -5.85 -9.63 6.87
C ASN A 179 -5.47 -8.88 5.57
N ASP A 180 -5.72 -9.51 4.42
CA ASP A 180 -5.56 -8.91 3.10
C ASP A 180 -6.39 -7.64 2.90
N ILE A 181 -7.57 -7.51 3.51
CA ILE A 181 -8.39 -6.29 3.45
C ILE A 181 -7.72 -5.15 4.21
N ALA A 182 -7.12 -5.43 5.38
CA ALA A 182 -6.41 -4.41 6.16
C ALA A 182 -5.21 -3.85 5.39
N ARG A 183 -4.53 -4.70 4.61
CA ARG A 183 -3.41 -4.29 3.75
C ARG A 183 -3.85 -3.37 2.61
N MET A 184 -5.10 -3.45 2.17
CA MET A 184 -5.65 -2.61 1.09
C MET A 184 -5.89 -1.16 1.48
N ARG A 185 -5.73 -0.78 2.75
CA ARG A 185 -5.90 0.60 3.19
C ARG A 185 -4.99 1.55 2.41
N GLY A 186 -5.60 2.53 1.74
CA GLY A 186 -4.93 3.53 0.93
C GLY A 186 -4.40 3.03 -0.43
N ALA A 187 -4.69 1.79 -0.82
CA ALA A 187 -4.39 1.30 -2.15
C ALA A 187 -5.35 1.93 -3.18
N ARG A 188 -4.83 2.29 -4.35
CA ARG A 188 -5.58 2.87 -5.47
C ARG A 188 -5.65 1.92 -6.67
N PHE A 189 -4.82 0.87 -6.66
CA PHE A 189 -4.81 -0.17 -7.68
C PHE A 189 -4.63 -1.53 -7.03
N VAL A 190 -5.65 -2.38 -7.13
CA VAL A 190 -5.60 -3.74 -6.58
C VAL A 190 -5.75 -4.73 -7.72
N THR A 191 -4.78 -5.63 -7.85
CA THR A 191 -4.82 -6.71 -8.85
C THR A 191 -5.13 -8.02 -8.17
N ALA A 192 -6.08 -8.75 -8.74
CA ALA A 192 -6.29 -10.15 -8.45
C ALA A 192 -6.04 -11.00 -9.70
N ILE A 193 -5.33 -12.10 -9.51
CA ILE A 193 -5.06 -13.07 -10.56
C ILE A 193 -5.80 -14.35 -10.19
N GLU A 194 -6.68 -14.80 -11.08
CA GLU A 194 -7.29 -16.13 -10.93
C GLU A 194 -6.20 -17.20 -11.13
N PRO A 195 -6.11 -18.21 -10.25
CA PRO A 195 -5.33 -19.39 -10.57
C PRO A 195 -5.94 -20.04 -11.83
N GLY A 196 -5.11 -20.27 -12.86
CA GLY A 196 -5.57 -20.84 -14.12
C GLY A 196 -6.33 -22.17 -13.93
N GLU A 197 -7.22 -22.48 -14.87
CA GLU A 197 -8.01 -23.71 -14.95
C GLU A 197 -7.12 -24.97 -14.80
N GLY A 198 -6.91 -25.40 -13.57
CA GLY A 198 -5.99 -26.50 -13.24
C GLY A 198 -5.99 -26.89 -11.77
N LYS A 199 -6.61 -26.09 -10.90
CA LYS A 199 -6.91 -26.48 -9.52
C LYS A 199 -8.42 -26.69 -9.38
N ARG A 200 -8.85 -27.92 -9.68
CA ARG A 200 -10.10 -28.49 -9.17
C ARG A 200 -9.87 -29.06 -7.78
#